data_AF-A0A6P7XGD6-F1
#
_entry.id   AF-A0A6P7XGD6-F1
#
_cell.length_a   1.000
_cell.length_b   1.000
_cell.length_c   1.000
_cell.angle_alpha   90.00
_cell.angle_beta   90.00
_cell.angle_gamma   90.00
#
_symmetry.space_group_name_H-M   'P 1'
#
loop_
_entity.id
_entity.type
_entity.pdbx_description
1 polymer ?
#
loop_
_entity_poly.entity_id
_entity_poly.type
_entity_poly.pdbx_seq_one_letter_code
_entity_poly.pdbx_strand_id
1 'polypeptide(L)'
;MEEHESRRKIVLVPENLLKKRKTYQAIKATQARQALLEKRKLQKGKQIHFKRLETFVRHSRKKLRDEVRLHRLERKPGGVLVPEGQKLAFAVRIAEIKGVSPKVRSVIESLRLQKVFTGVFVKLSETAVKMLQTVEPYVAWGYPNLKSIRELILKRGQAVINKKAVPLTDNSLIEEHLGKFGIICLEDLIHEVYSAGKNFKDVVNFLWPFQLSVARHAFRNRLGFQKEIGAPGNRGKAINQLIRQLN
;
A
#
# COMPACT_ATOMS: atom_id res chain seq x y z
N MET A 1 -95.47 27.21 -26.84
CA MET A 1 -95.95 26.08 -27.66
C MET A 1 -94.79 25.11 -27.76
N GLU A 2 -94.78 24.05 -26.94
CA GLU A 2 -93.72 23.04 -26.95
C GLU A 2 -94.26 21.77 -27.60
N GLU A 3 -93.56 21.30 -28.63
CA GLU A 3 -93.89 20.12 -29.41
C GLU A 3 -93.58 18.85 -28.61
N HIS A 4 -94.55 17.94 -28.53
CA HIS A 4 -94.37 16.63 -27.89
C HIS A 4 -93.63 15.66 -28.83
N GLU A 5 -92.46 15.18 -28.41
CA GLU A 5 -91.71 14.10 -29.07
C GLU A 5 -92.49 12.77 -29.14
N SER A 6 -92.46 12.11 -30.29
CA SER A 6 -93.07 10.79 -30.50
C SER A 6 -92.20 9.66 -29.92
N ARG A 7 -92.72 8.93 -28.92
CA ARG A 7 -92.06 7.77 -28.31
C ARG A 7 -92.00 6.58 -29.28
N ARG A 8 -90.81 6.07 -29.57
CA ARG A 8 -90.57 4.87 -30.39
C ARG A 8 -91.18 3.62 -29.72
N LYS A 9 -92.05 2.89 -30.43
CA LYS A 9 -92.62 1.60 -29.98
C LYS A 9 -91.53 0.53 -29.87
N ILE A 10 -91.31 -0.01 -28.67
CA ILE A 10 -90.41 -1.14 -28.42
C ILE A 10 -91.19 -2.44 -28.65
N VAL A 11 -90.67 -3.32 -29.51
CA VAL A 11 -91.26 -4.65 -29.73
C VAL A 11 -90.97 -5.53 -28.51
N LEU A 12 -92.02 -6.01 -27.84
CA LEU A 12 -91.93 -6.88 -26.66
C LEU A 12 -91.46 -8.27 -27.08
N VAL A 13 -90.23 -8.63 -26.71
CA VAL A 13 -89.65 -9.96 -26.98
C VAL A 13 -89.96 -10.89 -25.80
N PRO A 14 -90.37 -12.16 -26.03
CA PRO A 14 -90.63 -13.12 -24.97
C PRO A 14 -89.41 -13.32 -24.06
N GLU A 15 -89.64 -13.31 -22.74
CA GLU A 15 -88.60 -13.39 -21.72
C GLU A 15 -87.72 -14.64 -21.86
N ASN A 16 -88.32 -15.78 -22.24
CA ASN A 16 -87.62 -17.04 -22.47
C ASN A 16 -86.57 -16.94 -23.60
N LEU A 17 -86.83 -16.13 -24.62
CA LEU A 17 -85.91 -15.92 -25.75
C LEU A 17 -84.74 -15.03 -25.32
N LEU A 18 -84.99 -14.01 -24.49
CA LEU A 18 -83.96 -13.17 -23.90
C LEU A 18 -83.04 -13.97 -22.96
N LYS A 19 -83.61 -14.85 -22.12
CA LYS A 19 -82.85 -15.77 -21.25
C LYS A 19 -81.98 -16.74 -22.06
N LYS A 20 -82.50 -17.31 -23.15
CA LYS A 20 -81.73 -18.16 -24.08
C LYS A 20 -80.59 -17.41 -24.78
N ARG A 21 -80.81 -16.16 -25.21
CA ARG A 21 -79.76 -15.32 -25.80
C ARG A 21 -78.65 -15.01 -24.80
N LYS A 22 -79.01 -14.66 -23.56
CA LYS A 22 -78.06 -14.34 -22.50
C LYS A 22 -77.20 -15.54 -22.12
N THR A 23 -77.80 -16.73 -21.99
CA THR A 23 -77.07 -17.98 -21.72
C THR A 23 -76.14 -18.36 -22.87
N TYR A 24 -76.61 -18.28 -24.12
CA TYR A 24 -75.77 -18.54 -25.29
C TYR A 24 -74.58 -17.58 -25.41
N GLN A 25 -74.81 -16.28 -25.18
CA GLN A 25 -73.73 -15.29 -25.16
C GLN A 25 -72.71 -15.56 -24.05
N ALA A 26 -73.17 -15.97 -22.86
CA ALA A 26 -72.29 -16.34 -21.75
C ALA A 26 -71.43 -17.56 -22.10
N ILE A 27 -72.00 -18.61 -22.68
CA ILE A 27 -71.28 -19.82 -23.12
C ILE A 27 -70.26 -19.46 -24.22
N LYS A 28 -70.63 -18.63 -25.19
CA LYS A 28 -69.70 -18.21 -26.25
C LYS A 28 -68.55 -17.37 -25.70
N ALA A 29 -68.82 -16.51 -24.72
CA ALA A 29 -67.80 -15.71 -24.06
C ALA A 29 -66.84 -16.56 -23.22
N THR A 30 -67.33 -17.59 -22.51
CA THR A 30 -66.46 -18.50 -21.74
C THR A 30 -65.59 -19.35 -22.66
N GLN A 31 -66.14 -19.88 -23.75
CA GLN A 31 -65.38 -20.62 -24.76
C GLN A 31 -64.29 -19.75 -25.42
N ALA A 32 -64.61 -18.50 -25.78
CA ALA A 32 -63.62 -17.57 -26.34
C ALA A 32 -62.50 -17.25 -25.34
N ARG A 33 -62.83 -17.07 -24.07
CA ARG A 33 -61.83 -16.88 -23.00
C ARG A 33 -60.94 -18.11 -22.82
N GLN A 34 -61.51 -19.32 -22.83
CA GLN A 34 -60.75 -20.57 -22.73
C GLN A 34 -59.78 -20.74 -23.91
N ALA A 35 -60.24 -20.52 -25.14
CA ALA A 35 -59.40 -20.60 -26.34
C ALA A 35 -58.22 -19.60 -26.32
N LEU A 36 -58.43 -18.39 -25.80
CA LEU A 36 -57.35 -17.41 -25.63
C LEU A 36 -56.33 -17.84 -24.57
N LEU A 37 -56.80 -18.43 -23.46
CA LEU A 37 -55.92 -18.95 -22.41
C LEU A 37 -55.08 -20.13 -22.92
N GLU A 38 -55.67 -21.02 -23.71
CA GLU A 38 -54.96 -22.14 -24.35
C GLU A 38 -53.92 -21.65 -25.36
N LYS A 39 -54.25 -20.68 -26.22
CA LYS A 39 -53.27 -20.04 -27.11
C LYS A 39 -52.10 -19.40 -26.35
N ARG A 40 -52.38 -18.74 -25.23
CA ARG A 40 -51.33 -18.16 -24.35
C ARG A 40 -50.47 -19.23 -23.67
N LYS A 41 -51.04 -20.38 -23.31
CA LYS A 41 -50.26 -21.51 -22.75
C LYS A 41 -49.32 -22.09 -23.81
N LEU A 42 -49.79 -22.27 -25.05
CA LEU A 42 -48.99 -22.78 -26.17
C LEU A 42 -47.86 -21.81 -26.58
N GLN A 43 -48.11 -20.50 -26.59
CA GLN A 43 -47.09 -19.49 -26.90
C GLN A 43 -45.99 -19.36 -25.82
N LYS A 44 -46.21 -19.88 -24.60
CA LYS A 44 -45.25 -19.84 -23.49
C LYS A 44 -44.24 -20.99 -23.51
N GLY A 45 -44.02 -21.66 -24.64
CA GLY A 45 -42.80 -22.43 -24.84
C GLY A 45 -41.63 -21.45 -24.77
N LYS A 46 -40.91 -21.40 -23.63
CA LYS A 46 -39.69 -20.60 -23.48
C LYS A 46 -38.76 -20.98 -24.64
N GLN A 47 -38.50 -20.05 -25.55
CA GLN A 47 -37.45 -20.25 -26.56
C GLN A 47 -36.18 -20.61 -25.80
N ILE A 48 -35.68 -21.83 -26.02
CA ILE A 48 -34.43 -22.28 -25.42
C ILE A 48 -33.37 -21.32 -25.96
N HIS A 49 -32.88 -20.43 -25.10
CA HIS A 49 -31.86 -19.46 -25.47
C HIS A 49 -30.56 -20.22 -25.73
N PHE A 50 -30.33 -20.58 -27.00
CA PHE A 50 -29.15 -21.30 -27.42
C PHE A 50 -27.93 -20.40 -27.26
N LYS A 51 -27.16 -20.63 -26.19
CA LYS A 51 -25.87 -19.98 -26.01
C LYS A 51 -24.93 -20.53 -27.06
N ARG A 52 -24.38 -19.65 -27.91
CA ARG A 52 -23.40 -20.04 -28.93
C ARG A 52 -22.11 -20.53 -28.27
N LEU A 53 -21.43 -21.50 -28.87
CA LEU A 53 -20.15 -22.03 -28.40
C LEU A 53 -19.12 -20.93 -28.13
N GLU A 54 -19.09 -19.91 -28.99
CA GLU A 54 -18.25 -18.71 -28.85
C GLU A 54 -18.40 -18.01 -27.49
N THR A 55 -19.62 -17.98 -26.94
CA THR A 55 -19.89 -17.35 -25.64
C THR A 55 -19.22 -18.12 -24.51
N PHE A 56 -19.22 -19.46 -24.57
CA PHE A 56 -18.55 -20.30 -23.57
C PHE A 56 -17.03 -20.12 -23.63
N VAL A 57 -16.45 -20.11 -24.83
CA VAL A 57 -15.01 -19.87 -25.02
C VAL A 57 -14.62 -18.48 -24.52
N ARG A 58 -15.42 -17.45 -24.82
CA ARG A 58 -15.20 -16.07 -24.36
C ARG A 58 -15.27 -15.97 -22.84
N HIS A 59 -16.26 -16.61 -22.21
CA HIS A 59 -16.41 -16.63 -20.75
C HIS A 59 -15.24 -17.35 -20.07
N SER A 60 -14.82 -18.50 -20.58
CA SER A 60 -13.67 -19.24 -20.04
C SER A 60 -12.38 -18.42 -20.11
N ARG A 61 -12.09 -17.81 -21.28
CA ARG A 61 -10.94 -16.91 -21.45
C ARG A 61 -10.99 -15.69 -20.54
N LYS A 62 -12.19 -15.12 -20.32
CA LYS A 62 -12.36 -13.98 -19.40
C LYS A 62 -12.07 -14.40 -17.96
N LYS A 63 -12.64 -15.53 -17.53
CA LYS A 63 -12.43 -16.09 -16.19
C LYS A 63 -10.97 -16.37 -15.90
N LEU A 64 -10.25 -17.00 -16.83
CA LEU A 64 -8.81 -17.26 -16.69
C LEU A 64 -8.00 -15.96 -16.54
N ARG A 65 -8.30 -14.94 -17.34
CA ARG A 65 -7.64 -13.63 -17.22
C ARG A 65 -7.93 -12.96 -15.88
N ASP A 66 -9.15 -13.07 -15.39
CA ASP A 66 -9.53 -12.55 -14.08
C ASP A 66 -8.84 -13.30 -12.94
N GLU A 67 -8.75 -14.63 -12.98
CA GLU A 67 -8.01 -15.44 -12.01
C GLU A 67 -6.52 -15.03 -11.96
N VAL A 68 -5.88 -14.89 -13.12
CA VAL A 68 -4.48 -14.44 -13.21
C VAL A 68 -4.32 -13.01 -12.66
N ARG A 69 -5.28 -12.12 -12.93
CA ARG A 69 -5.28 -10.75 -12.42
C ARG A 69 -5.42 -10.73 -10.89
N LEU A 70 -6.35 -11.51 -10.33
CA LEU A 70 -6.55 -11.61 -8.89
C LEU A 70 -5.30 -12.14 -8.19
N HIS A 71 -4.72 -13.23 -8.70
CA HIS A 71 -3.48 -13.79 -8.15
C HIS A 71 -2.29 -12.82 -8.23
N ARG A 72 -2.21 -11.97 -9.28
CA ARG A 72 -1.21 -10.89 -9.35
C ARG A 72 -1.47 -9.78 -8.34
N LEU A 73 -2.73 -9.44 -8.06
CA LEU A 73 -3.11 -8.43 -7.07
C LEU A 73 -2.83 -8.91 -5.64
N GLU A 74 -3.08 -10.19 -5.34
CA GLU A 74 -2.76 -10.80 -4.04
C GLU A 74 -1.26 -10.82 -3.78
N ARG A 75 -0.45 -11.12 -4.79
CA ARG A 75 1.01 -11.07 -4.71
C ARG A 75 1.58 -9.66 -4.80
N LYS A 76 0.77 -8.67 -5.19
CA LYS A 76 1.23 -7.28 -5.26
C LYS A 76 1.42 -6.83 -3.82
N PRO A 77 2.65 -6.43 -3.41
CA PRO A 77 2.86 -5.92 -2.07
C PRO A 77 1.91 -4.74 -1.85
N GLY A 78 1.20 -4.75 -0.72
CA GLY A 78 0.26 -3.69 -0.35
C GLY A 78 0.92 -2.32 -0.30
N GLY A 79 0.10 -1.28 -0.14
CA GLY A 79 0.60 0.07 0.15
C GLY A 79 1.53 0.02 1.37
N VAL A 80 2.71 0.63 1.25
CA VAL A 80 3.67 0.68 2.35
C VAL A 80 3.13 1.64 3.39
N LEU A 81 2.64 1.08 4.50
CA LEU A 81 2.21 1.86 5.65
C LEU A 81 3.44 2.50 6.28
N VAL A 82 3.54 3.83 6.19
CA VAL A 82 4.50 4.58 6.99
C VAL A 82 4.01 4.52 8.43
N PRO A 83 4.80 3.99 9.37
CA PRO A 83 4.37 3.85 10.76
C PRO A 83 4.08 5.24 11.35
N GLU A 84 2.83 5.43 11.76
CA GLU A 84 2.32 6.72 12.24
C GLU A 84 3.11 7.18 13.47
N GLY A 85 3.56 8.44 13.46
CA GLY A 85 4.23 9.09 14.59
C GLY A 85 5.76 9.12 14.58
N GLN A 86 6.44 8.38 13.69
CA GLN A 86 7.91 8.41 13.58
C GLN A 86 8.35 9.03 12.25
N LYS A 87 9.24 10.03 12.31
CA LYS A 87 9.75 10.75 11.13
C LYS A 87 11.18 10.37 10.72
N LEU A 88 11.89 9.70 11.61
CA LEU A 88 13.32 9.39 11.47
C LEU A 88 13.54 7.89 11.67
N ALA A 89 14.39 7.31 10.83
CA ALA A 89 14.96 5.99 11.05
C ALA A 89 16.48 6.07 11.07
N PHE A 90 17.10 5.14 11.80
CA PHE A 90 18.52 4.87 11.73
C PHE A 90 18.70 3.49 11.10
N ALA A 91 19.50 3.41 10.05
CA ALA A 91 19.77 2.20 9.30
C ALA A 91 21.23 1.79 9.47
N VAL A 92 21.47 0.54 9.88
CA VAL A 92 22.80 -0.04 10.08
C VAL A 92 22.95 -1.27 9.21
N ARG A 93 24.03 -1.32 8.42
CA ARG A 93 24.35 -2.52 7.65
C ARG A 93 25.02 -3.56 8.54
N ILE A 94 24.43 -4.75 8.63
CA ILE A 94 24.95 -5.83 9.49
C ILE A 94 25.57 -6.95 8.65
N ALA A 95 25.07 -7.18 7.43
CA ALA A 95 25.53 -8.27 6.58
C ALA A 95 26.45 -7.80 5.44
N GLU A 96 27.26 -8.75 4.94
CA GLU A 96 28.01 -8.60 3.70
C GLU A 96 27.07 -8.72 2.48
N ILE A 97 27.37 -8.02 1.38
CA ILE A 97 26.52 -7.95 0.17
C ILE A 97 27.14 -8.68 -1.03
N LYS A 98 27.61 -9.92 -0.82
CA LYS A 98 28.20 -10.73 -1.91
C LYS A 98 27.09 -11.31 -2.80
N GLY A 99 27.20 -11.12 -4.11
CA GLY A 99 26.26 -11.70 -5.09
C GLY A 99 24.85 -11.09 -5.11
N VAL A 100 24.66 -9.89 -4.56
CA VAL A 100 23.33 -9.25 -4.51
C VAL A 100 22.88 -8.72 -5.87
N SER A 101 21.56 -8.65 -6.06
CA SER A 101 20.97 -8.08 -7.26
C SER A 101 21.40 -6.61 -7.47
N PRO A 102 21.55 -6.14 -8.72
CA PRO A 102 21.92 -4.75 -9.00
C PRO A 102 20.99 -3.72 -8.36
N LYS A 103 19.69 -4.06 -8.27
CA LYS A 103 18.68 -3.23 -7.60
C LYS A 103 19.00 -3.02 -6.12
N VAL A 104 19.31 -4.09 -5.39
CA VAL A 104 19.67 -4.01 -3.96
C VAL A 104 20.97 -3.23 -3.78
N ARG A 105 21.96 -3.48 -4.64
CA ARG A 105 23.25 -2.76 -4.61
C ARG A 105 23.05 -1.25 -4.79
N SER A 106 22.27 -0.85 -5.79
CA SER A 106 21.97 0.56 -6.06
C SER A 106 21.27 1.24 -4.87
N VAL A 107 20.34 0.55 -4.20
CA VAL A 107 19.67 1.09 -3.00
C VAL A 107 20.64 1.25 -1.83
N ILE A 108 21.53 0.29 -1.60
CA ILE A 108 22.54 0.36 -0.52
C ILE A 108 23.54 1.50 -0.77
N GLU A 109 23.97 1.69 -2.02
CA GLU A 109 24.81 2.81 -2.43
C GLU A 109 24.10 4.15 -2.25
N SER A 110 22.82 4.24 -2.63
CA SER A 110 21.98 5.43 -2.41
C SER A 110 21.85 5.80 -0.93
N LEU A 111 21.76 4.79 -0.05
CA LEU A 111 21.72 4.97 1.41
C LEU A 111 23.11 5.21 2.02
N ARG A 112 24.20 5.17 1.25
CA ARG A 112 25.59 5.33 1.70
C ARG A 112 26.08 4.23 2.66
N LEU A 113 25.49 3.02 2.59
CA LEU A 113 25.80 1.88 3.45
C LEU A 113 26.83 0.91 2.82
N GLN A 114 28.00 1.43 2.43
CA GLN A 114 28.99 0.68 1.64
C GLN A 114 29.81 -0.34 2.44
N LYS A 115 30.13 -0.05 3.71
CA LYS A 115 30.88 -0.97 4.57
C LYS A 115 29.94 -1.67 5.54
N VAL A 116 30.35 -2.80 6.09
CA VAL A 116 29.61 -3.46 7.18
C VAL A 116 29.78 -2.60 8.44
N PHE A 117 28.75 -2.55 9.27
CA PHE A 117 28.66 -1.72 10.48
C PHE A 117 28.70 -0.21 10.21
N THR A 118 28.32 0.23 9.01
CA THR A 118 28.02 1.65 8.78
C THR A 118 26.58 1.97 9.14
N GLY A 119 26.36 3.10 9.80
CA GLY A 119 25.06 3.62 10.16
C GLY A 119 24.76 4.97 9.49
N VAL A 120 23.51 5.17 9.06
CA VAL A 120 23.04 6.43 8.45
C VAL A 120 21.64 6.78 8.95
N PHE A 121 21.39 8.07 9.16
CA PHE A 121 20.06 8.61 9.44
C PHE A 121 19.25 8.75 8.15
N VAL A 122 18.02 8.26 8.16
CA VAL A 122 17.11 8.25 7.00
C VAL A 122 15.80 8.91 7.41
N LYS A 123 15.39 9.95 6.68
CA LYS A 123 14.06 10.55 6.84
C LYS A 123 13.01 9.58 6.32
N LEU A 124 12.01 9.29 7.13
CA LEU A 124 10.94 8.38 6.75
C LEU A 124 9.99 9.06 5.77
N SER A 125 9.94 8.49 4.57
CA SER A 125 8.97 8.76 3.51
C SER A 125 8.52 7.41 2.95
N GLU A 126 7.41 7.37 2.20
CA GLU A 126 6.97 6.13 1.54
C GLU A 126 8.06 5.51 0.65
N THR A 127 8.85 6.36 -0.02
CA THR A 127 9.97 5.92 -0.86
C THR A 127 11.12 5.36 -0.03
N ALA A 128 11.48 6.02 1.07
CA ALA A 128 12.52 5.57 1.97
C ALA A 128 12.16 4.22 2.61
N VAL A 129 10.90 4.02 3.02
CA VAL A 129 10.45 2.73 3.57
C VAL A 129 10.51 1.63 2.51
N LYS A 130 10.11 1.89 1.26
CA LYS A 130 10.27 0.93 0.14
C LYS A 130 11.74 0.57 -0.10
N MET A 131 12.64 1.55 -0.02
CA MET A 131 14.09 1.33 -0.10
C MET A 131 14.57 0.43 1.04
N LEU A 132 14.18 0.74 2.28
CA LEU A 132 14.53 -0.03 3.47
C LEU A 132 14.00 -1.47 3.42
N GLN A 133 12.77 -1.68 2.95
CA GLN A 133 12.20 -3.01 2.71
C GLN A 133 12.98 -3.80 1.64
N THR A 134 13.49 -3.13 0.62
CA THR A 134 14.30 -3.78 -0.44
C THR A 134 15.64 -4.30 0.11
N VAL A 135 16.23 -3.60 1.08
CA VAL A 135 17.54 -3.94 1.69
C VAL A 135 17.41 -4.63 3.04
N GLU A 136 16.19 -4.97 3.45
CA GLU A 136 15.84 -5.57 4.74
C GLU A 136 16.70 -6.79 5.12
N PRO A 137 17.08 -7.70 4.19
CA PRO A 137 17.92 -8.85 4.54
C PRO A 137 19.35 -8.49 4.95
N TYR A 138 19.83 -7.27 4.67
CA TYR A 138 21.22 -6.88 4.91
C TYR A 138 21.38 -5.78 5.96
N VAL A 139 20.30 -5.03 6.21
CA VAL A 139 20.27 -3.81 7.00
C VAL A 139 19.27 -3.97 8.13
N ALA A 140 19.69 -3.73 9.36
CA ALA A 140 18.73 -3.48 10.44
C ALA A 140 18.44 -1.99 10.51
N TRP A 141 17.17 -1.65 10.68
CA TRP A 141 16.76 -0.27 10.84
C TRP A 141 15.67 -0.13 11.90
N GLY A 142 15.50 1.07 12.43
CA GLY A 142 14.48 1.35 13.43
C GLY A 142 14.49 2.82 13.86
N TYR A 143 13.80 3.13 14.95
CA TYR A 143 13.62 4.50 15.44
C TYR A 143 14.63 4.84 16.54
N PRO A 144 15.61 5.72 16.26
CA PRO A 144 16.58 6.13 17.26
C PRO A 144 15.93 7.06 18.30
N ASN A 145 16.38 6.99 19.54
CA ASN A 145 16.03 7.96 20.59
C ASN A 145 17.02 9.14 20.59
N LEU A 146 16.63 10.26 21.21
CA LEU A 146 17.46 11.46 21.30
C LEU A 146 18.84 11.18 21.93
N LYS A 147 18.89 10.30 22.94
CA LYS A 147 20.13 9.89 23.62
C LYS A 147 21.10 9.19 22.64
N SER A 148 20.61 8.24 21.84
CA SER A 148 21.38 7.48 20.88
C SER A 148 21.84 8.35 19.71
N ILE A 149 21.01 9.30 19.26
CA ILE A 149 21.42 10.30 18.25
C ILE A 149 22.57 11.16 18.79
N ARG A 150 22.40 11.72 19.99
CA ARG A 150 23.42 12.52 20.66
C ARG A 150 24.73 11.74 20.83
N GLU A 151 24.66 10.53 21.37
CA GLU A 151 25.85 9.68 21.57
C GLU A 151 26.54 9.33 20.24
N LEU A 152 25.81 9.09 19.16
CA LEU A 152 26.39 8.81 17.84
C LEU A 152 27.12 10.03 17.28
N ILE A 153 26.48 11.20 17.31
CA ILE A 153 27.06 12.43 16.79
C ILE A 153 28.27 12.85 17.63
N LEU A 154 28.18 12.79 18.96
CA LEU A 154 29.28 13.20 19.82
C LEU A 154 30.49 12.25 19.76
N LYS A 155 30.26 10.93 19.72
CA LYS A 155 31.38 9.96 19.77
C LYS A 155 31.95 9.65 18.39
N ARG A 156 31.12 9.68 17.34
CA ARG A 156 31.44 9.16 16.01
C ARG A 156 31.08 10.14 14.88
N GLY A 157 30.63 11.34 15.22
CA GLY A 157 30.29 12.37 14.25
C GLY A 157 31.52 12.83 13.48
N GLN A 158 31.43 12.69 12.16
CA GLN A 158 32.41 13.20 11.22
C GLN A 158 31.67 13.97 10.15
N ALA A 159 32.23 15.08 9.71
CA ALA A 159 31.78 15.87 8.58
C ALA A 159 32.51 15.47 7.29
N VAL A 160 31.82 15.61 6.17
CA VAL A 160 32.40 15.49 4.82
C VAL A 160 32.83 16.89 4.37
N ILE A 161 34.12 17.21 4.52
CA ILE A 161 34.71 18.49 4.10
C ILE A 161 35.73 18.20 3.01
N ASN A 162 35.59 18.83 1.84
CA ASN A 162 36.49 18.63 0.69
C ASN A 162 36.72 17.14 0.35
N LYS A 163 35.64 16.33 0.41
CA LYS A 163 35.63 14.87 0.21
C LYS A 163 36.45 14.06 1.23
N LYS A 164 36.89 14.67 2.33
CA LYS A 164 37.57 14.00 3.45
C LYS A 164 36.65 13.95 4.66
N ALA A 165 36.83 12.93 5.50
CA ALA A 165 36.14 12.82 6.78
C ALA A 165 36.92 13.60 7.84
N VAL A 166 36.29 14.60 8.45
CA VAL A 166 36.86 15.45 9.50
C VAL A 166 36.02 15.30 10.77
N PRO A 167 36.60 15.04 11.95
CA PRO A 167 35.82 14.94 13.18
C PRO A 167 35.15 16.28 13.54
N LEU A 168 33.96 16.21 14.13
CA LEU A 168 33.23 17.38 14.62
C LEU A 168 33.77 17.83 15.99
N THR A 169 34.89 18.55 16.01
CA THR A 169 35.50 19.08 17.24
C THR A 169 34.96 20.46 17.61
N ASP A 170 34.84 21.35 16.63
CA ASP A 170 34.57 22.76 16.84
C ASP A 170 33.25 23.19 16.19
N ASN A 171 32.49 24.04 16.87
CA ASN A 171 31.22 24.58 16.33
C ASN A 171 31.45 25.46 15.09
N SER A 172 32.63 26.10 14.96
CA SER A 172 32.98 26.91 13.79
C SER A 172 32.89 26.12 12.48
N LEU A 173 33.27 24.83 12.48
CA LEU A 173 33.16 23.97 11.29
C LEU A 173 31.71 23.73 10.87
N ILE A 174 30.80 23.69 11.84
CA ILE A 174 29.36 23.50 11.60
C ILE A 174 28.77 24.79 11.06
N GLU A 175 29.07 25.91 11.70
CA GLU A 175 28.59 27.22 11.29
C GLU A 175 29.04 27.61 9.87
N GLU A 176 30.30 27.36 9.51
CA GLU A 176 30.83 27.65 8.17
C GLU A 176 30.05 26.92 7.05
N HIS A 177 29.66 25.66 7.30
CA HIS A 177 29.01 24.83 6.29
C HIS A 177 27.47 24.86 6.35
N LEU A 178 26.90 24.92 7.54
CA LEU A 178 25.45 24.82 7.78
C LEU A 178 24.82 26.11 8.34
N GLY A 179 25.61 27.16 8.58
CA GLY A 179 25.10 28.45 9.08
C GLY A 179 24.06 29.09 8.16
N LYS A 180 24.12 28.80 6.85
CA LYS A 180 23.10 29.20 5.86
C LYS A 180 21.71 28.66 6.17
N PHE A 181 21.64 27.56 6.91
CA PHE A 181 20.40 26.90 7.33
C PHE A 181 20.01 27.23 8.76
N GLY A 182 20.75 28.12 9.43
CA GLY A 182 20.54 28.47 10.83
C GLY A 182 21.03 27.42 11.82
N ILE A 183 21.94 26.54 11.41
CA ILE A 183 22.54 25.51 12.27
C ILE A 183 23.94 25.99 12.64
N ILE A 184 24.13 26.41 13.89
CA ILE A 184 25.36 27.07 14.34
C ILE A 184 26.19 26.12 15.19
N CYS A 185 25.54 25.30 16.02
CA CYS A 185 26.22 24.41 16.95
C CYS A 185 25.85 22.93 16.77
N LEU A 186 26.58 22.06 17.48
CA LEU A 186 26.30 20.63 17.55
C LEU A 186 24.88 20.33 18.05
N GLU A 187 24.35 21.14 18.97
CA GLU A 187 23.02 20.92 19.55
C GLU A 187 21.91 21.16 18.52
N ASP A 188 22.05 22.23 17.73
CA ASP A 188 21.14 22.54 16.61
C ASP A 188 21.15 21.40 15.58
N LEU A 189 22.34 20.85 15.32
CA LEU A 189 22.50 19.72 14.41
C LEU A 189 21.78 18.47 14.93
N ILE A 190 21.93 18.14 16.22
CA ILE A 190 21.21 17.03 16.86
C ILE A 190 19.70 17.25 16.80
N HIS A 191 19.24 18.48 17.08
CA HIS A 191 17.83 18.83 17.04
C HIS A 191 17.25 18.71 15.63
N GLU A 192 17.95 19.19 14.59
CA GLU A 192 17.49 19.11 13.20
C GLU A 192 17.41 17.65 12.71
N VAL A 193 18.37 16.80 13.12
CA VAL A 193 18.35 15.36 12.84
C VAL A 193 17.15 14.69 13.52
N TYR A 194 16.96 14.92 14.83
CA TYR A 194 15.87 14.30 15.60
C TYR A 194 14.48 14.72 15.09
N SER A 195 14.29 16.00 14.81
CA SER A 195 13.04 16.56 14.29
C SER A 195 12.76 16.19 12.83
N ALA A 196 13.78 15.70 12.10
CA ALA A 196 13.74 15.43 10.67
C ALA A 196 13.22 16.64 9.86
N GLY A 197 13.80 17.81 10.14
CA GLY A 197 13.34 19.12 9.66
C GLY A 197 13.47 19.33 8.14
N LYS A 198 13.40 20.60 7.72
CA LYS A 198 13.41 20.97 6.29
C LYS A 198 14.80 20.73 5.67
N ASN A 199 15.85 20.94 6.46
CA ASN A 199 17.25 20.95 6.04
C ASN A 199 17.95 19.61 6.33
N PHE A 200 17.17 18.62 6.80
CA PHE A 200 17.65 17.28 7.14
C PHE A 200 18.52 16.63 6.05
N LYS A 201 18.17 16.81 4.77
CA LYS A 201 18.92 16.23 3.66
C LYS A 201 20.35 16.78 3.60
N ASP A 202 20.51 18.09 3.81
CA ASP A 202 21.80 18.75 3.76
C ASP A 202 22.64 18.38 5.00
N VAL A 203 22.02 18.29 6.17
CA VAL A 203 22.67 17.83 7.40
C VAL A 203 23.16 16.37 7.28
N VAL A 204 22.33 15.46 6.76
CA VAL A 204 22.74 14.06 6.58
C VAL A 204 23.83 13.93 5.51
N ASN A 205 23.81 14.75 4.45
CA ASN A 205 24.87 14.77 3.45
C ASN A 205 26.19 15.32 4.00
N PHE A 206 26.12 16.34 4.87
CA PHE A 206 27.25 16.88 5.60
C PHE A 206 27.87 15.84 6.53
N LEU A 207 27.05 15.03 7.22
CA LEU A 207 27.54 13.94 8.05
C LEU A 207 28.12 12.80 7.19
N TRP A 208 29.32 12.34 7.57
CA TRP A 208 29.88 11.09 7.07
C TRP A 208 29.11 9.90 7.67
N PRO A 209 28.94 8.77 6.96
CA PRO A 209 28.25 7.61 7.52
C PRO A 209 28.98 7.11 8.77
N PHE A 210 28.24 6.90 9.85
CA PHE A 210 28.80 6.52 11.14
C PHE A 210 29.48 5.16 11.03
N GLN A 211 30.78 5.10 11.28
CA GLN A 211 31.51 3.84 11.35
C GLN A 211 31.35 3.28 12.76
N LEU A 212 30.48 2.29 12.91
CA LEU A 212 30.26 1.60 14.17
C LEU A 212 31.30 0.48 14.33
N SER A 213 31.71 0.22 15.56
CA SER A 213 32.72 -0.79 15.87
C SER A 213 32.09 -1.98 16.59
N VAL A 214 32.63 -3.15 16.34
CA VAL A 214 32.30 -4.36 17.08
C VAL A 214 33.27 -4.51 18.25
N ALA A 215 32.80 -4.99 19.40
CA ALA A 215 33.67 -5.31 20.53
C ALA A 215 34.78 -6.29 20.11
N ARG A 216 36.04 -6.04 20.52
CA ARG A 216 37.21 -6.82 20.06
C ARG A 216 37.07 -8.34 20.27
N HIS A 217 36.36 -8.76 21.31
CA HIS A 217 36.14 -10.18 21.64
C HIS A 217 35.11 -10.88 20.74
N ALA A 218 34.19 -10.13 20.14
CA ALA A 218 33.17 -10.68 19.24
C ALA A 218 33.75 -11.20 17.91
N PHE A 219 34.95 -10.74 17.51
CA PHE A 219 35.61 -11.22 16.30
C PHE A 219 36.05 -12.69 16.42
N ARG A 220 36.34 -13.18 17.63
CA ARG A 220 36.70 -14.59 17.88
C ARG A 220 35.50 -15.53 17.72
N ASN A 221 34.30 -15.07 18.12
CA ASN A 221 33.06 -15.85 18.08
C ASN A 221 32.05 -15.25 17.08
N ARG A 222 32.36 -15.29 15.79
CA ARG A 222 31.50 -14.71 14.73
C ARG A 222 30.05 -15.20 14.79
N LEU A 223 29.85 -16.50 15.05
CA LEU A 223 28.52 -17.10 15.17
C LEU A 223 27.75 -16.63 16.42
N GLY A 224 28.44 -16.51 17.55
CA GLY A 224 27.85 -15.97 18.78
C GLY A 224 27.49 -14.50 18.63
N PHE A 225 28.38 -13.72 18.04
CA PHE A 225 28.16 -12.30 17.77
C PHE A 225 26.98 -12.06 16.82
N GLN A 226 26.81 -12.90 15.80
CA GLN A 226 25.65 -12.78 14.91
C GLN A 226 24.32 -13.11 15.62
N LYS A 227 24.33 -13.99 16.63
CA LYS A 227 23.18 -14.21 17.51
C LYS A 227 22.91 -13.01 18.42
N GLU A 228 23.96 -12.36 18.95
CA GLU A 228 23.85 -11.17 19.80
C GLU A 228 23.32 -9.95 19.05
N ILE A 229 23.83 -9.71 17.83
CA ILE A 229 23.32 -8.64 16.97
C ILE A 229 21.86 -8.93 16.64
N GLY A 230 21.48 -10.18 16.38
CA GLY A 230 20.13 -10.57 15.99
C GLY A 230 19.83 -10.35 14.51
N ALA A 231 18.58 -10.61 14.12
CA ALA A 231 18.14 -10.62 12.72
C ALA A 231 18.14 -9.22 12.07
N PRO A 232 18.43 -9.13 10.75
CA PRO A 232 18.29 -7.89 10.00
C PRO A 232 16.81 -7.50 9.83
N GLY A 233 16.55 -6.28 9.38
CA GLY A 233 15.20 -5.74 9.14
C GLY A 233 14.70 -4.71 10.16
N ASN A 234 13.39 -4.50 10.20
CA ASN A 234 12.79 -3.47 11.06
C ASN A 234 12.75 -3.90 12.53
N ARG A 235 13.48 -3.18 13.39
CA ARG A 235 13.56 -3.43 14.83
C ARG A 235 12.75 -2.43 15.67
N GLY A 236 12.11 -1.45 15.05
CA GLY A 236 11.41 -0.37 15.76
C GLY A 236 12.31 0.29 16.82
N LYS A 237 11.88 0.29 18.10
CA LYS A 237 12.63 0.89 19.21
C LYS A 237 13.84 0.06 19.67
N ALA A 238 13.91 -1.22 19.34
CA ALA A 238 15.02 -2.10 19.76
C ALA A 238 16.35 -1.76 19.05
N ILE A 239 16.31 -0.95 17.99
CA ILE A 239 17.53 -0.44 17.33
C ILE A 239 18.45 0.30 18.31
N ASN A 240 17.90 0.95 19.34
CA ASN A 240 18.67 1.70 20.32
C ASN A 240 19.60 0.80 21.15
N GLN A 241 19.22 -0.45 21.38
CA GLN A 241 20.08 -1.43 22.05
C GLN A 241 21.26 -1.81 21.14
N LEU A 242 20.99 -2.04 19.86
CA LEU A 242 22.03 -2.32 18.86
C LEU A 242 23.02 -1.15 18.73
N ILE A 243 22.51 0.08 18.67
CA ILE A 243 23.36 1.28 18.62
C ILE A 243 24.29 1.32 19.84
N ARG A 244 23.77 1.07 21.05
CA ARG A 244 24.59 1.08 22.28
C ARG A 244 25.65 -0.02 22.31
N GLN A 245 25.39 -1.16 21.68
CA GLN A 245 26.36 -2.26 21.59
C GLN A 245 27.49 -1.97 20.60
N LEU A 246 27.20 -1.22 19.53
CA LEU A 246 28.15 -0.94 18.45
C LEU A 246 28.82 0.44 18.55
N ASN A 247 28.34 1.31 19.45
CA ASN A 247 28.85 2.68 19.64
C ASN A 247 30.00 2.74 20.64
#